data_AF-A0A7U9XJ48-F1
#
_entry.id   AF-A0A7U9XJ48-F1
#
_cell.length_a   1.000
_cell.length_b   1.000
_cell.length_c   1.000
_cell.angle_alpha   90.00
_cell.angle_beta   90.00
_cell.angle_gamma   90.00
#
_symmetry.space_group_name_H-M   'P 1'
#
loop_
_entity.id
_entity.type
_entity.pdbx_description
1 polymer ?
#
loop_
_entity_poly.entity_id
_entity_poly.type
_entity_poly.pdbx_seq_one_letter_code
_entity_poly.pdbx_strand_id
1 'polypeptide(L)'
;MAVMKKMDYIYKNAADQKNPLEGKKVVLVVDENDPVNADGVCGHLEIVGDSDYNPGFYEKYMKRLIDIGLSIGGLLVLFPVYLAIAAAIKMDDPGPVLFTQKRLGRNKKYFKLHKFRSMKMCTPHDVPTHEVEHPEQYITRVGKFLRAHSLDELPQIWDIFVGNMSVIGPRPGLWNQDFLTAERDKYGANDVKPGLTGWAQINGRDELEIPTKARLDGEYVQNMGIKMDIKCFLGSVGVFVHDDGVIEGGTGEMKREITFKDDIGYDKELTLSIVTYNSCEEIPILMDSLKESDYFEKMNVYVVDNASADVSAELIKNNYPWVHLYSGKDNLGFGRGHNLVIEHVKSKYHIIANPDIRVEKDTLRKAVDFLNENPDVVVVTPYVRNVDGSQQFLPKRNPSMKYMVGGMFERQFEFCRKWRDEYTLKDQIITEPINVEFCSGAFMIIRTDALHKVGGFDDRYFLHFEDADLTRELRKVGRAVYNPQIIVTHKWQRDNKKIDKSFWTAFKSMLIYMKKWR
;
A
#
# COMPACT_ATOMS: atom_id res chain seq x y z
N MET A 1 36.39 -30.80 30.28
CA MET A 1 35.56 -29.61 30.54
C MET A 1 36.32 -28.40 30.02
N ALA A 2 36.01 -27.97 28.80
CA ALA A 2 36.60 -26.75 28.24
C ALA A 2 35.84 -25.56 28.84
N VAL A 3 36.56 -24.73 29.59
CA VAL A 3 36.06 -23.48 30.15
C VAL A 3 35.59 -22.60 28.98
N MET A 4 34.27 -22.40 28.86
CA MET A 4 33.70 -21.43 27.94
C MET A 4 34.30 -20.05 28.27
N LYS A 5 35.16 -19.58 27.36
CA LYS A 5 35.70 -18.23 27.39
C LYS A 5 34.50 -17.28 27.35
N LYS A 6 34.30 -16.50 28.41
CA LYS A 6 33.35 -15.39 28.45
C LYS A 6 33.67 -14.52 27.24
N MET A 7 32.85 -14.55 26.18
CA MET A 7 32.99 -13.58 25.10
C MET A 7 32.67 -12.23 25.71
N ASP A 8 33.53 -11.24 25.49
CA ASP A 8 33.26 -9.87 25.91
C ASP A 8 32.11 -9.33 25.05
N TYR A 9 30.89 -9.41 25.57
CA TYR A 9 29.64 -8.93 24.95
C TYR A 9 29.49 -7.40 25.03
N ILE A 10 30.61 -6.67 24.92
CA ILE A 10 30.61 -5.22 24.80
C ILE A 10 30.87 -4.91 23.33
N TYR A 11 29.84 -4.39 22.68
CA TYR A 11 29.90 -3.79 21.37
C TYR A 11 31.20 -2.95 21.24
N LYS A 12 32.06 -3.24 20.26
CA LYS A 12 33.16 -2.32 19.84
C LYS A 12 32.56 -1.19 19.02
N ASN A 13 31.97 -0.21 19.70
CA ASN A 13 31.48 1.05 19.14
C ASN A 13 32.65 1.95 19.40
N ALA A 14 33.40 2.24 18.35
CA ALA A 14 33.90 3.59 18.28
C ALA A 14 32.64 4.46 18.26
N ALA A 15 32.26 5.01 19.42
CA ALA A 15 31.16 5.97 19.57
C ALA A 15 31.43 7.28 18.77
N ASP A 16 32.51 7.28 17.99
CA ASP A 16 33.20 8.40 17.38
C ASP A 16 33.21 8.30 15.85
N GLN A 17 32.61 7.26 15.25
CA GLN A 17 32.53 7.14 13.80
C GLN A 17 31.55 8.19 13.25
N LYS A 18 32.09 9.28 12.70
CA LYS A 18 31.31 10.29 11.96
C LYS A 18 30.78 9.69 10.65
N ASN A 19 29.59 10.11 10.23
CA ASN A 19 29.10 9.76 8.91
C ASN A 19 29.92 10.55 7.88
N PRO A 20 30.60 9.91 6.91
CA PRO A 20 31.32 10.62 5.85
C PRO A 20 30.40 11.51 5.00
N LEU A 21 29.09 11.22 5.00
CA LEU A 21 28.06 11.97 4.26
C LEU A 21 27.39 13.05 5.13
N GLU A 22 27.87 13.30 6.35
CA GLU A 22 27.33 14.33 7.24
C GLU A 22 27.39 15.71 6.57
N GLY A 23 26.24 16.38 6.46
CA GLY A 23 26.13 17.69 5.84
C GLY A 23 26.29 17.71 4.31
N LYS A 24 26.38 16.55 3.65
CA LYS A 24 26.45 16.44 2.18
C LYS A 24 25.07 16.17 1.58
N LYS A 25 24.89 16.43 0.29
CA LYS A 25 23.80 15.89 -0.52
C LYS A 25 24.30 14.70 -1.31
N VAL A 26 23.50 13.66 -1.40
CA VAL A 26 23.87 12.42 -2.07
C VAL A 26 22.85 11.97 -3.10
N VAL A 27 23.34 11.21 -4.08
CA VAL A 27 22.53 10.42 -5.01
C VAL A 27 22.96 8.96 -4.94
N LEU A 28 22.04 8.06 -5.27
CA LEU A 28 22.35 6.65 -5.40
C LEU A 28 22.89 6.40 -6.81
N VAL A 29 24.07 5.80 -6.89
CA VAL A 29 24.61 5.22 -8.13
C VAL A 29 24.40 3.73 -8.06
N VAL A 30 23.61 3.20 -8.99
CA VAL A 30 23.30 1.77 -9.08
C VAL A 30 24.46 1.08 -9.80
N ASP A 31 25.03 0.05 -9.17
CA ASP A 31 26.07 -0.80 -9.72
C ASP A 31 25.79 -2.24 -9.30
N GLU A 32 25.68 -3.14 -10.26
CA GLU A 32 25.40 -4.57 -10.02
C GLU A 32 26.55 -5.30 -9.31
N ASN A 33 27.75 -4.71 -9.31
CA ASN A 33 28.92 -5.27 -8.61
C ASN A 33 28.95 -4.89 -7.12
N ASP A 34 28.13 -3.93 -6.70
CA ASP A 34 28.06 -3.50 -5.31
C ASP A 34 27.22 -4.44 -4.45
N PRO A 35 27.50 -4.52 -3.13
CA PRO A 35 26.67 -5.28 -2.22
C PRO A 35 25.25 -4.71 -2.17
N VAL A 36 24.28 -5.61 -2.00
CA VAL A 36 22.88 -5.24 -1.76
C VAL A 36 22.80 -4.49 -0.43
N ASN A 37 22.28 -3.26 -0.47
CA ASN A 37 22.03 -2.46 0.72
C ASN A 37 20.73 -2.88 1.43
N ALA A 38 20.44 -2.30 2.60
CA ALA A 38 19.25 -2.70 3.37
C ALA A 38 17.92 -2.38 2.65
N ASP A 39 17.91 -1.54 1.61
CA ASP A 39 16.73 -1.27 0.80
C ASP A 39 16.54 -2.28 -0.35
N GLY A 40 17.44 -3.27 -0.49
CA GLY A 40 17.39 -4.29 -1.54
C GLY A 40 17.98 -3.84 -2.89
N VAL A 41 18.77 -2.76 -2.91
CA VAL A 41 19.40 -2.22 -4.13
C VAL A 41 20.90 -2.50 -4.13
N CYS A 42 21.47 -2.87 -5.28
CA CYS A 42 22.93 -2.92 -5.48
C CYS A 42 23.41 -1.52 -5.91
N GLY A 43 24.23 -0.86 -5.09
CA GLY A 43 24.76 0.46 -5.39
C GLY A 43 25.31 1.19 -4.17
N HIS A 44 25.89 2.36 -4.39
CA HIS A 44 26.49 3.20 -3.36
C HIS A 44 26.08 4.68 -3.48
N LEU A 45 26.30 5.44 -2.40
CA LEU A 45 26.01 6.87 -2.35
C LEU A 45 27.19 7.71 -2.85
N GLU A 46 26.92 8.59 -3.82
CA GLU A 46 27.87 9.61 -4.28
C GLU A 46 27.47 11.00 -3.79
N ILE A 47 28.46 11.81 -3.43
CA ILE A 47 28.26 13.19 -2.99
C ILE A 47 28.07 14.09 -4.21
N VAL A 48 26.93 14.77 -4.28
CA VAL A 48 26.60 15.73 -5.35
C VAL A 48 26.66 17.18 -4.91
N GLY A 49 26.83 17.45 -3.61
CA GLY A 49 26.94 18.80 -3.08
C GLY A 49 26.90 18.87 -1.57
N ASP A 50 26.78 20.09 -1.04
CA ASP A 50 26.59 20.36 0.38
C ASP A 50 25.11 20.59 0.72
N SER A 51 24.74 20.29 1.96
CA SER A 51 23.42 20.61 2.50
C SER A 51 23.42 22.04 3.04
N ASP A 52 22.68 22.92 2.37
CA ASP A 52 22.54 24.34 2.74
C ASP A 52 21.37 24.60 3.71
N TYR A 53 20.83 23.56 4.35
CA TYR A 53 19.62 23.68 5.14
C TYR A 53 19.83 24.48 6.43
N ASN A 54 19.12 25.61 6.52
CA ASN A 54 19.11 26.47 7.70
C ASN A 54 17.75 26.38 8.42
N PRO A 55 17.71 25.95 9.69
CA PRO A 55 16.45 25.75 10.39
C PRO A 55 15.79 27.10 10.72
N GLY A 56 14.50 27.21 10.40
CA GLY A 56 13.70 28.39 10.72
C GLY A 56 13.46 28.57 12.23
N PHE A 57 12.86 29.71 12.60
CA PHE A 57 12.54 30.03 14.01
C PHE A 57 11.67 28.97 14.68
N TYR A 58 10.67 28.47 13.94
CA TYR A 58 9.76 27.43 14.44
C TYR A 58 10.53 26.16 14.83
N GLU A 59 11.32 25.60 13.91
CA GLU A 59 12.07 24.36 14.15
C GLU A 59 13.10 24.54 15.29
N LYS A 60 13.84 25.64 15.28
CA LYS A 60 14.96 25.85 16.21
C LYS A 60 14.50 26.08 17.65
N TYR A 61 13.42 26.84 17.85
CA TYR A 61 12.99 27.27 19.17
C TYR A 61 11.64 26.68 19.57
N MET A 62 10.58 26.95 18.81
CA MET A 62 9.22 26.58 19.20
C MET A 62 9.02 25.06 19.27
N LYS A 63 9.41 24.36 18.20
CA LYS A 63 9.33 22.90 18.10
C LYS A 63 10.16 22.24 19.21
N ARG A 64 11.37 22.75 19.46
CA ARG A 64 12.23 22.25 20.53
C ARG A 64 11.61 22.44 21.93
N LEU A 65 10.97 23.56 22.20
CA LEU A 65 10.27 23.79 23.47
C LEU A 65 9.10 22.82 23.66
N ILE A 66 8.31 22.60 22.60
CA ILE A 66 7.21 21.62 22.60
C ILE A 66 7.76 20.20 22.84
N ASP A 67 8.82 19.81 22.14
CA ASP A 67 9.45 18.50 22.28
C ASP A 67 9.94 18.26 23.72
N ILE A 68 10.58 19.23 24.35
CA ILE A 68 11.03 19.13 25.74
C ILE A 68 9.82 19.00 26.68
N GLY A 69 8.80 19.84 26.51
CA GLY A 69 7.60 19.80 27.36
C GLY A 69 6.86 18.45 27.27
N LEU A 70 6.63 17.96 26.05
CA LEU A 70 5.96 16.68 25.81
C LEU A 70 6.81 15.49 26.28
N SER A 71 8.13 15.51 26.05
CA SER A 71 9.00 14.42 26.50
C SER A 71 9.14 14.34 28.01
N ILE A 72 9.28 15.48 28.72
CA ILE A 72 9.28 15.49 30.20
C ILE A 72 7.94 14.96 30.73
N GLY A 73 6.81 15.45 30.21
CA GLY A 73 5.49 14.96 30.60
C GLY A 73 5.32 13.46 30.35
N GLY A 74 5.74 12.99 29.16
CA GLY A 74 5.71 11.57 28.80
C GLY A 74 6.58 10.71 29.72
N LEU A 75 7.81 11.14 30.01
CA LEU A 75 8.73 10.40 30.90
C LEU A 75 8.18 10.30 32.33
N LEU A 76 7.58 11.37 32.87
CA LEU A 76 6.99 11.36 34.22
C LEU A 76 5.75 10.47 34.30
N VAL A 77 4.84 10.59 33.34
CA VAL A 77 3.58 9.83 33.32
C VAL A 77 3.82 8.34 33.04
N LEU A 78 4.74 8.02 32.13
CA LEU A 78 5.02 6.64 31.73
C LEU A 78 6.06 5.95 32.63
N PHE A 79 6.64 6.63 33.62
CA PHE A 79 7.67 6.05 34.48
C PHE A 79 7.26 4.71 35.12
N PRO A 80 6.03 4.52 35.65
CA PRO A 80 5.60 3.21 36.17
C PRO A 80 5.56 2.13 35.08
N VAL A 81 5.16 2.49 33.86
CA VAL A 81 5.11 1.59 32.70
C VAL A 81 6.52 1.17 32.28
N TYR A 82 7.47 2.11 32.28
CA TYR A 82 8.88 1.81 32.02
C TYR A 82 9.45 0.78 33.00
N LEU A 83 9.17 0.94 34.30
CA LEU A 83 9.61 -0.01 35.32
C LEU A 83 8.99 -1.40 35.13
N ALA A 84 7.69 -1.47 34.83
CA ALA A 84 7.00 -2.72 34.59
C ALA A 84 7.55 -3.46 33.36
N ILE A 85 7.76 -2.75 32.24
CA ILE A 85 8.35 -3.30 31.02
C ILE A 85 9.80 -3.75 31.28
N ALA A 86 10.59 -2.94 31.98
CA ALA A 86 11.97 -3.28 32.32
C ALA A 86 12.06 -4.56 33.16
N ALA A 87 11.20 -4.72 34.16
CA ALA A 87 11.09 -5.93 34.95
C ALA A 87 10.69 -7.14 34.09
N ALA A 88 9.66 -7.00 33.25
CA ALA A 88 9.19 -8.06 32.35
C ALA A 88 10.29 -8.53 31.38
N ILE A 89 11.02 -7.61 30.76
CA ILE A 89 12.16 -7.93 29.87
C ILE A 89 13.26 -8.67 30.63
N LYS A 90 13.56 -8.26 31.86
CA LYS A 90 14.62 -8.88 32.68
C LYS A 90 14.24 -10.28 33.15
N MET A 91 12.96 -10.52 33.40
CA MET A 91 12.43 -11.83 33.78
C MET A 91 12.35 -12.80 32.60
N ASP A 92 12.05 -12.32 31.40
CA ASP A 92 11.90 -13.16 30.19
C ASP A 92 13.25 -13.59 29.59
N ASP A 93 14.23 -12.68 29.51
CA ASP A 93 15.59 -12.98 29.05
C ASP A 93 16.61 -12.14 29.84
N PRO A 94 17.40 -12.68 30.78
CA PRO A 94 18.32 -11.86 31.58
C PRO A 94 19.37 -11.11 30.74
N GLY A 95 19.38 -9.78 30.81
CA GLY A 95 20.39 -8.94 30.14
C GLY A 95 20.05 -7.44 30.19
N PRO A 96 20.63 -6.59 29.32
CA PRO A 96 20.28 -5.18 29.24
C PRO A 96 18.81 -4.98 28.84
N VAL A 97 18.13 -4.04 29.50
CA VAL A 97 16.72 -3.72 29.21
C VAL A 97 16.58 -2.95 27.89
N LEU A 98 17.55 -2.08 27.61
CA LEU A 98 17.55 -1.25 26.42
C LEU A 98 18.39 -1.89 25.32
N PHE A 99 17.88 -1.79 24.09
CA PHE A 99 18.59 -2.04 22.86
C PHE A 99 18.90 -0.70 22.19
N THR A 100 20.10 -0.55 21.65
CA THR A 100 20.52 0.67 20.95
C THR A 100 20.90 0.36 19.52
N GLN A 101 20.42 1.17 18.57
CA GLN A 101 20.71 1.00 17.15
C GLN A 101 21.26 2.29 16.54
N LYS A 102 22.23 2.16 15.62
CA LYS A 102 22.76 3.27 14.82
C LYS A 102 21.73 3.72 13.78
N ARG A 103 21.41 5.02 13.76
CA ARG A 103 20.41 5.62 12.85
C ARG A 103 20.93 6.92 12.23
N LEU A 104 20.33 7.29 11.10
CA LEU A 104 20.54 8.58 10.45
C LEU A 104 19.67 9.64 11.13
N GLY A 105 20.31 10.66 11.69
CA GLY A 105 19.69 11.85 12.24
C GLY A 105 19.78 13.03 11.30
N ARG A 106 19.63 14.23 11.87
CA ARG A 106 19.68 15.50 11.14
C ARG A 106 20.99 15.64 10.35
N ASN A 107 20.89 16.09 9.10
CA ASN A 107 22.01 16.23 8.16
C ASN A 107 22.81 14.92 8.01
N LYS A 108 22.11 13.78 8.08
CA LYS A 108 22.69 12.42 8.05
C LYS A 108 23.68 12.13 9.19
N LYS A 109 23.71 12.94 10.25
CA LYS A 109 24.56 12.67 11.42
C LYS A 109 24.10 11.41 12.13
N TYR A 110 25.03 10.51 12.46
CA TYR A 110 24.67 9.33 13.23
C TYR A 110 24.25 9.66 14.66
N PHE A 111 23.22 8.97 15.15
CA PHE A 111 22.87 8.94 16.56
C PHE A 111 22.46 7.53 16.99
N LYS A 112 22.44 7.30 18.30
CA LYS A 112 21.96 6.05 18.90
C LYS A 112 20.49 6.20 19.22
N LEU A 113 19.67 5.36 18.61
CA LEU A 113 18.25 5.23 18.89
C LEU A 113 18.05 4.21 20.02
N HIS A 114 17.30 4.57 21.05
CA HIS A 114 16.99 3.68 22.17
C HIS A 114 15.64 3.00 21.97
N LYS A 115 15.61 1.69 22.21
CA LYS A 115 14.39 0.87 22.25
C LYS A 115 14.42 -0.06 23.46
N PHE A 116 13.27 -0.56 23.87
CA PHE A 116 13.25 -1.73 24.74
C PHE A 116 13.69 -2.95 23.94
N ARG A 117 14.49 -3.80 24.57
CA ARG A 117 14.96 -5.03 23.94
C ARG A 117 13.79 -6.01 23.80
N SER A 118 13.43 -6.33 22.56
CA SER A 118 12.37 -7.28 22.19
C SER A 118 12.89 -8.60 21.61
N MET A 119 14.21 -8.73 21.43
CA MET A 119 14.88 -9.92 20.91
C MET A 119 15.84 -10.53 21.95
N LYS A 120 16.08 -11.84 21.87
CA LYS A 120 16.97 -12.59 22.76
C LYS A 120 18.43 -12.11 22.64
N MET A 121 19.20 -12.23 23.70
CA MET A 121 20.65 -11.90 23.68
C MET A 121 21.48 -12.72 22.68
N CYS A 122 21.00 -13.89 22.26
CA CYS A 122 21.68 -14.73 21.27
C CYS A 122 21.43 -14.31 19.80
N THR A 123 20.68 -13.23 19.57
CA THR A 123 20.38 -12.72 18.22
C THR A 123 21.62 -12.04 17.62
N PRO A 124 21.98 -12.32 16.35
CA PRO A 124 23.00 -11.56 15.64
C PRO A 124 22.62 -10.06 15.58
N HIS A 125 23.48 -9.17 16.09
CA HIS A 125 23.14 -7.74 16.31
C HIS A 125 23.28 -6.84 15.08
N ASP A 126 23.92 -7.29 14.00
CA ASP A 126 24.36 -6.46 12.86
C ASP A 126 23.68 -6.78 11.52
N VAL A 127 22.57 -7.52 11.54
CA VAL A 127 21.73 -7.78 10.37
C VAL A 127 20.36 -7.13 10.59
N PRO A 128 19.83 -6.34 9.63
CA PRO A 128 18.41 -6.00 9.61
C PRO A 128 17.55 -7.24 9.88
N THR A 129 16.42 -7.07 10.56
CA THR A 129 15.53 -8.20 10.95
C THR A 129 15.12 -9.07 9.75
N HIS A 130 15.22 -8.53 8.54
CA HIS A 130 14.86 -9.11 7.25
C HIS A 130 15.97 -9.98 6.64
N GLU A 131 17.21 -9.84 7.12
CA GLU A 131 18.37 -10.64 6.69
C GLU A 131 18.62 -11.85 7.61
N VAL A 132 17.88 -11.97 8.71
CA VAL A 132 17.92 -13.14 9.60
C VAL A 132 16.89 -14.16 9.12
N GLU A 133 17.31 -15.35 8.69
CA GLU A 133 16.38 -16.45 8.41
C GLU A 133 15.54 -16.75 9.67
N HIS A 134 14.22 -16.64 9.55
CA HIS A 134 13.24 -16.80 10.64
C HIS A 134 13.45 -15.86 11.84
N PRO A 135 13.26 -14.53 11.69
CA PRO A 135 13.50 -13.56 12.77
C PRO A 135 12.59 -13.78 13.99
N GLU A 136 11.41 -14.35 13.76
CA GLU A 136 10.44 -14.79 14.78
C GLU A 136 11.07 -15.64 15.89
N GLN A 137 12.08 -16.47 15.57
CA GLN A 137 12.69 -17.39 16.54
C GLN A 137 13.49 -16.67 17.65
N TYR A 138 13.94 -15.45 17.34
CA TYR A 138 14.75 -14.61 18.20
C TYR A 138 13.93 -13.61 19.02
N ILE A 139 12.64 -13.46 18.75
CA ILE A 139 11.77 -12.55 19.50
C ILE A 139 11.41 -13.20 20.85
N THR A 140 11.49 -12.43 21.94
CA THR A 140 11.09 -12.92 23.28
C THR A 140 9.58 -12.89 23.45
N ARG A 141 9.02 -13.54 24.48
CA ARG A 141 7.56 -13.56 24.69
C ARG A 141 7.03 -12.17 25.00
N VAL A 142 7.75 -11.46 25.87
CA VAL A 142 7.51 -10.04 26.17
C VAL A 142 7.77 -9.19 24.93
N GLY A 143 8.83 -9.48 24.17
CA GLY A 143 9.17 -8.79 22.94
C GLY A 143 8.07 -8.83 21.88
N LYS A 144 7.39 -9.98 21.75
CA LYS A 144 6.24 -10.13 20.85
C LYS A 144 5.10 -9.17 21.22
N PHE A 145 4.79 -9.05 22.51
CA PHE A 145 3.79 -8.10 23.01
C PHE A 145 4.24 -6.65 22.80
N LEU A 146 5.50 -6.32 23.12
CA LEU A 146 6.01 -4.96 22.97
C LEU A 146 5.93 -4.48 21.51
N ARG A 147 6.34 -5.33 20.55
CA ARG A 147 6.31 -5.00 19.11
C ARG A 147 4.88 -4.84 18.60
N ALA A 148 3.96 -5.74 19.00
CA ALA A 148 2.56 -5.70 18.58
C ALA A 148 1.87 -4.36 18.94
N HIS A 149 2.27 -3.76 20.06
CA HIS A 149 1.70 -2.50 20.56
C HIS A 149 2.66 -1.30 20.45
N SER A 150 3.78 -1.43 19.71
CA SER A 150 4.85 -0.40 19.59
C SER A 150 5.38 0.13 20.93
N LEU A 151 5.26 -0.64 22.01
CA LEU A 151 5.74 -0.24 23.32
C LEU A 151 7.27 -0.29 23.40
N ASP A 152 7.92 -1.03 22.50
CA ASP A 152 9.37 -1.08 22.42
C ASP A 152 10.02 0.23 21.97
N GLU A 153 9.25 1.13 21.35
CA GLU A 153 9.72 2.45 20.94
C GLU A 153 9.66 3.50 22.05
N LEU A 154 9.01 3.22 23.18
CA LEU A 154 8.86 4.21 24.26
C LEU A 154 10.19 4.88 24.66
N PRO A 155 11.33 4.17 24.80
CA PRO A 155 12.60 4.79 25.17
C PRO A 155 13.08 5.91 24.23
N GLN A 156 12.56 6.00 23.01
CA GLN A 156 12.83 7.12 22.10
C GLN A 156 12.34 8.47 22.64
N ILE A 157 11.41 8.50 23.61
CA ILE A 157 11.02 9.73 24.30
C ILE A 157 12.25 10.36 25.00
N TRP A 158 13.19 9.55 25.47
CA TRP A 158 14.48 10.03 25.97
C TRP A 158 15.33 10.67 24.86
N ASP A 159 15.35 10.10 23.66
CA ASP A 159 16.07 10.65 22.50
C ASP A 159 15.49 11.99 22.04
N ILE A 160 14.18 12.18 22.20
CA ILE A 160 13.51 13.48 22.03
C ILE A 160 13.97 14.46 23.11
N PHE A 161 13.97 14.04 24.39
CA PHE A 161 14.40 14.90 25.50
C PHE A 161 15.85 15.38 25.33
N VAL A 162 16.79 14.48 25.00
CA VAL A 162 18.20 14.82 24.75
C VAL A 162 18.38 15.65 23.47
N GLY A 163 17.43 15.57 22.53
CA GLY A 163 17.37 16.42 21.35
C GLY A 163 17.96 15.80 20.09
N ASN A 164 18.18 14.48 20.09
CA ASN A 164 18.55 13.69 18.91
C ASN A 164 17.35 13.53 17.95
N MET A 165 16.14 13.49 18.51
CA MET A 165 14.87 13.35 17.79
C MET A 165 13.90 14.47 18.15
N SER A 166 12.77 14.50 17.43
CA SER A 166 11.58 15.29 17.72
C SER A 166 10.37 14.37 17.90
N VAL A 167 9.28 14.87 18.49
CA VAL A 167 8.01 14.12 18.51
C VAL A 167 7.52 13.89 17.08
N ILE A 168 7.56 14.93 16.25
CA ILE A 168 7.10 14.91 14.86
C ILE A 168 8.26 15.16 13.91
N GLY A 169 8.41 14.33 12.88
CA GLY A 169 9.43 14.47 11.84
C GLY A 169 9.55 13.21 10.98
N PRO A 170 10.37 13.23 9.92
CA PRO A 170 10.66 12.03 9.15
C PRO A 170 11.23 10.92 10.06
N ARG A 171 10.72 9.70 9.96
CA ARG A 171 11.20 8.58 10.80
C ARG A 171 12.68 8.29 10.49
N PRO A 172 13.55 8.08 11.50
CA PRO A 172 14.98 7.91 11.26
C PRO A 172 15.29 6.65 10.43
N GLY A 173 15.98 6.83 9.31
CA GLY A 173 16.45 5.73 8.46
C GLY A 173 17.56 4.92 9.14
N LEU A 174 17.73 3.66 8.73
CA LEU A 174 18.94 2.90 9.06
C LEU A 174 20.16 3.51 8.37
N TRP A 175 21.34 3.22 8.90
CA TRP A 175 22.59 3.76 8.36
C TRP A 175 23.01 3.15 7.01
N ASN A 176 22.44 2.00 6.64
CA ASN A 176 22.71 1.22 5.43
C ASN A 176 21.50 1.20 4.45
N GLN A 177 20.59 2.16 4.57
CA GLN A 177 19.46 2.36 3.65
C GLN A 177 19.79 3.48 2.66
N ASP A 178 20.63 3.14 1.69
CA ASP A 178 21.21 4.12 0.77
C ASP A 178 20.17 4.67 -0.19
N PHE A 179 19.24 3.85 -0.68
CA PHE A 179 18.19 4.30 -1.58
C PHE A 179 17.22 5.26 -0.90
N LEU A 180 16.77 4.92 0.31
CA LEU A 180 15.94 5.84 1.10
C LEU A 180 16.68 7.15 1.41
N THR A 181 17.97 7.06 1.70
CA THR A 181 18.80 8.24 1.98
C THR A 181 18.88 9.15 0.76
N ALA A 182 19.18 8.60 -0.43
CA ALA A 182 19.22 9.36 -1.68
C ALA A 182 17.85 9.96 -2.05
N GLU A 183 16.77 9.19 -1.94
CA GLU A 183 15.42 9.69 -2.26
C GLU A 183 14.99 10.83 -1.33
N ARG A 184 15.32 10.75 -0.03
CA ARG A 184 15.01 11.81 0.93
C ARG A 184 15.82 13.09 0.70
N ASP A 185 17.05 12.99 0.18
CA ASP A 185 17.88 14.15 -0.14
C ASP A 185 17.28 14.99 -1.28
N LYS A 186 16.54 14.38 -2.21
CA LYS A 186 15.79 15.11 -3.26
C LYS A 186 14.79 16.12 -2.69
N TYR A 187 14.26 15.84 -1.50
CA TYR A 187 13.23 16.65 -0.86
C TYR A 187 13.69 17.35 0.44
N GLY A 188 14.98 17.28 0.78
CA GLY A 188 15.53 17.88 2.01
C GLY A 188 15.09 17.18 3.31
N ALA A 189 14.53 15.97 3.22
CA ALA A 189 13.99 15.26 4.38
C ALA A 189 15.08 14.77 5.36
N ASN A 190 16.31 14.56 4.89
CA ASN A 190 17.43 14.19 5.77
C ASN A 190 18.05 15.39 6.50
N ASP A 191 17.70 16.62 6.14
CA ASP A 191 18.31 17.83 6.69
C ASP A 191 17.63 18.32 7.99
N VAL A 192 16.48 17.75 8.31
CA VAL A 192 15.68 18.07 9.49
C VAL A 192 15.85 17.02 10.59
N LYS A 193 15.44 17.34 11.83
CA LYS A 193 15.48 16.34 12.91
C LYS A 193 14.50 15.19 12.62
N PRO A 194 14.91 13.94 12.81
CA PRO A 194 14.00 12.81 12.68
C PRO A 194 12.93 12.82 13.78
N GLY A 195 11.77 12.24 13.48
CA GLY A 195 10.63 12.13 14.37
C GLY A 195 10.40 10.72 14.91
N LEU A 196 9.75 10.62 16.07
CA LEU A 196 9.14 9.37 16.54
C LEU A 196 7.98 8.95 15.62
N THR A 197 7.21 9.94 15.17
CA THR A 197 6.17 9.81 14.15
C THR A 197 6.25 10.96 13.15
N GLY A 198 5.62 10.82 11.98
CA GLY A 198 5.74 11.79 10.89
C GLY A 198 4.62 11.70 9.87
N TRP A 199 4.66 12.57 8.86
CA TRP A 199 3.63 12.63 7.81
C TRP A 199 3.52 11.33 7.01
N ALA A 200 4.63 10.74 6.58
CA ALA A 200 4.61 9.43 5.94
C ALA A 200 4.03 8.34 6.85
N GLN A 201 4.34 8.39 8.15
CA GLN A 201 3.89 7.41 9.13
C GLN A 201 2.37 7.45 9.37
N ILE A 202 1.71 8.59 9.16
CA ILE A 202 0.23 8.66 9.28
C ILE A 202 -0.51 8.45 7.95
N ASN A 203 0.20 8.43 6.81
CA ASN A 203 -0.41 8.27 5.47
C ASN A 203 -0.15 6.89 4.83
N GLY A 204 0.55 5.99 5.52
CA GLY A 204 0.76 4.62 5.02
C GLY A 204 1.83 3.80 5.77
N ARG A 205 2.53 4.37 6.76
CA ARG A 205 3.52 3.65 7.60
C ARG A 205 4.57 2.93 6.75
N ASP A 206 4.64 1.61 6.87
CA ASP A 206 5.62 0.74 6.22
C ASP A 206 5.10 0.16 4.90
N GLU A 207 3.83 0.41 4.54
CA GLU A 207 3.24 0.02 3.24
C GLU A 207 3.63 0.97 2.11
N LEU A 208 4.28 2.10 2.43
CA LEU A 208 4.69 3.10 1.45
C LEU A 208 6.00 2.68 0.78
N GLU A 209 6.01 2.67 -0.55
CA GLU A 209 7.24 2.60 -1.33
C GLU A 209 8.21 3.74 -0.97
N ILE A 210 9.51 3.46 -1.05
CA ILE A 210 10.58 4.40 -0.67
C ILE A 210 10.44 5.78 -1.35
N PRO A 211 10.19 5.89 -2.67
CA PRO A 211 10.02 7.20 -3.32
C PRO A 211 8.80 7.97 -2.77
N THR A 212 7.68 7.29 -2.56
CA THR A 212 6.46 7.90 -2.00
C THR A 212 6.67 8.34 -0.55
N LYS A 213 7.36 7.52 0.25
CA LYS A 213 7.75 7.83 1.62
C LYS A 213 8.64 9.06 1.69
N ALA A 214 9.69 9.12 0.86
CA ALA A 214 10.58 10.26 0.77
C ALA A 214 9.86 11.54 0.33
N ARG A 215 8.95 11.44 -0.65
CA ARG A 215 8.12 12.56 -1.10
C ARG A 215 7.22 13.10 0.01
N LEU A 216 6.56 12.22 0.78
CA LEU A 216 5.73 12.60 1.93
C LEU A 216 6.58 13.22 3.05
N ASP A 217 7.75 12.67 3.35
CA ASP A 217 8.69 13.29 4.28
C ASP A 217 9.12 14.69 3.80
N GLY A 218 9.29 14.87 2.49
CA GLY A 218 9.50 16.16 1.82
C GLY A 218 8.33 17.14 1.98
N GLU A 219 7.10 16.69 1.76
CA GLU A 219 5.89 17.49 1.99
C GLU A 219 5.80 17.98 3.43
N TYR A 220 6.22 17.16 4.40
CA TYR A 220 6.31 17.58 5.79
C TYR A 220 7.32 18.71 5.97
N VAL A 221 8.53 18.58 5.41
CA VAL A 221 9.56 19.62 5.48
C VAL A 221 9.07 20.94 4.88
N GLN A 222 8.41 20.90 3.72
CA GLN A 222 7.87 22.09 3.06
C GLN A 222 6.77 22.78 3.87
N ASN A 223 5.96 22.01 4.60
CA ASN A 223 4.82 22.52 5.38
C ASN A 223 5.11 22.57 6.88
N MET A 224 6.38 22.51 7.29
CA MET A 224 6.74 22.39 8.69
C MET A 224 6.22 23.58 9.50
N GLY A 225 5.42 23.29 10.52
CA GLY A 225 4.76 24.29 11.34
C GLY A 225 3.81 23.67 12.36
N ILE A 226 3.34 24.48 13.32
CA ILE A 226 2.46 24.03 14.41
C ILE A 226 1.24 23.25 13.89
N LYS A 227 0.60 23.75 12.83
CA LYS A 227 -0.59 23.10 12.25
C LYS A 227 -0.27 21.72 11.70
N MET A 228 0.87 21.58 11.01
CA MET A 228 1.30 20.31 10.45
C MET A 228 1.71 19.32 11.55
N ASP A 229 2.44 19.78 12.57
CA ASP A 229 2.82 18.97 13.72
C ASP A 229 1.60 18.48 14.51
N ILE A 230 0.60 19.34 14.76
CA ILE A 230 -0.66 18.94 15.40
C ILE A 230 -1.39 17.89 14.56
N LYS A 231 -1.43 18.08 13.23
CA LYS A 231 -2.07 17.12 12.32
C LYS A 231 -1.38 15.75 12.37
N CYS A 232 -0.04 15.73 12.33
CA CYS A 232 0.73 14.50 12.49
C CYS A 232 0.54 13.85 13.86
N PHE A 233 0.52 14.64 14.93
CA PHE A 233 0.33 14.16 16.30
C PHE A 233 -1.05 13.50 16.48
N LEU A 234 -2.12 14.20 16.11
CA LEU A 234 -3.49 13.68 16.20
C LEU A 234 -3.72 12.49 15.27
N GLY A 235 -3.15 12.54 14.05
CA GLY A 235 -3.19 11.41 13.12
C GLY A 235 -2.52 10.18 13.70
N SER A 236 -1.40 10.35 14.42
CA SER A 236 -0.70 9.24 15.07
C SER A 236 -1.56 8.60 16.15
N VAL A 237 -2.15 9.42 17.04
CA VAL A 237 -3.06 8.92 18.10
C VAL A 237 -4.27 8.19 17.51
N GLY A 238 -4.87 8.72 16.44
CA GLY A 238 -6.01 8.07 15.77
C GLY A 238 -5.67 6.71 15.14
N VAL A 239 -4.44 6.55 14.65
CA VAL A 239 -3.93 5.28 14.13
C VAL A 239 -3.61 4.29 15.26
N PHE A 240 -3.12 4.75 16.42
CA PHE A 240 -2.84 3.86 17.57
C PHE A 240 -4.09 3.32 18.28
N VAL A 241 -5.26 3.91 18.08
CA VAL A 241 -6.54 3.39 18.62
C VAL A 241 -7.10 2.23 17.79
N HIS A 242 -6.55 1.99 16.59
CA HIS A 242 -6.89 0.84 15.75
C HIS A 242 -5.68 -0.10 15.73
N ASP A 243 -5.70 -1.14 16.58
CA ASP A 243 -4.69 -2.20 16.66
C ASP A 243 -4.61 -2.99 15.33
N ASP A 244 -3.97 -2.42 14.32
CA ASP A 244 -3.46 -3.15 13.16
C ASP A 244 -1.98 -3.48 13.42
N GLY A 245 -1.70 -4.78 13.53
CA GLY A 245 -0.43 -5.34 13.99
C GLY A 245 0.78 -4.77 13.28
N VAL A 246 1.77 -4.39 14.07
CA VAL A 246 3.00 -3.70 13.62
C VAL A 246 4.04 -4.73 13.19
N ILE A 247 4.44 -4.70 11.92
CA ILE A 247 5.65 -5.36 11.43
C ILE A 247 6.76 -4.31 11.38
N GLU A 248 7.48 -4.13 12.50
CA GLU A 248 8.59 -3.19 12.53
C GLU A 248 9.73 -3.63 11.60
N GLY A 249 10.07 -2.75 10.65
CA GLY A 249 11.31 -2.81 9.88
C GLY A 249 11.14 -3.19 8.42
N GLY A 250 9.92 -3.43 7.93
CA GLY A 250 9.66 -3.62 6.50
C GLY A 250 10.29 -2.49 5.69
N THR A 251 11.38 -2.79 5.00
CA THR A 251 11.76 -2.05 3.80
C THR A 251 10.55 -2.17 2.90
N GLY A 252 9.86 -1.07 2.62
CA GLY A 252 8.82 -1.07 1.60
C GLY A 252 9.49 -1.65 0.36
N GLU A 253 9.18 -2.91 0.06
CA GLU A 253 9.87 -3.66 -0.99
C GLU A 253 9.75 -2.78 -2.24
N MET A 254 10.89 -2.38 -2.82
CA MET A 254 10.86 -1.93 -4.21
C MET A 254 10.11 -3.00 -4.99
N LYS A 255 9.17 -2.59 -5.86
CA LYS A 255 8.64 -3.45 -6.91
C LYS A 255 9.81 -4.26 -7.45
N ARG A 256 9.90 -5.55 -7.10
CA ARG A 256 10.81 -6.46 -7.79
C ARG A 256 10.42 -6.33 -9.25
N GLU A 257 11.39 -6.05 -10.11
CA GLU A 257 11.17 -6.13 -11.55
C GLU A 257 10.43 -7.43 -11.82
N ILE A 258 9.20 -7.29 -12.29
CA ILE A 258 8.34 -8.40 -12.63
C ILE A 258 8.96 -8.95 -13.90
N THR A 259 9.87 -9.91 -13.75
CA THR A 259 10.27 -10.74 -14.87
C THR A 259 9.07 -11.63 -15.17
N PHE A 260 8.17 -11.14 -16.03
CA PHE A 260 7.27 -12.04 -16.75
C PHE A 260 8.18 -13.06 -17.40
N LYS A 261 8.12 -14.30 -16.93
CA LYS A 261 8.77 -15.40 -17.63
C LYS A 261 8.20 -15.39 -19.03
N ASP A 262 9.11 -15.24 -19.96
CA ASP A 262 8.94 -15.42 -21.39
C ASP A 262 8.26 -14.26 -22.14
N ASP A 263 9.04 -13.80 -23.10
CA ASP A 263 8.77 -12.86 -24.17
C ASP A 263 7.65 -13.42 -25.09
N ILE A 264 6.40 -13.52 -24.61
CA ILE A 264 5.28 -14.07 -25.41
C ILE A 264 3.98 -13.34 -25.06
N GLY A 265 3.50 -12.50 -26.00
CA GLY A 265 2.17 -11.91 -25.90
C GLY A 265 1.90 -10.66 -26.75
N TYR A 266 2.87 -10.19 -27.54
CA TYR A 266 2.73 -8.97 -28.38
C TYR A 266 1.69 -9.05 -29.51
N ASP A 267 1.03 -10.20 -29.72
CA ASP A 267 0.28 -10.47 -30.95
C ASP A 267 -1.24 -10.67 -30.76
N LYS A 268 -1.76 -10.51 -29.54
CA LYS A 268 -3.20 -10.69 -29.26
C LYS A 268 -3.94 -9.35 -29.20
N GLU A 269 -5.13 -9.33 -29.79
CA GLU A 269 -5.95 -8.12 -29.87
C GLU A 269 -6.50 -7.69 -28.50
N LEU A 270 -6.67 -8.65 -27.58
CA LEU A 270 -7.32 -8.46 -26.28
C LEU A 270 -6.42 -8.95 -25.14
N THR A 271 -6.45 -8.25 -24.01
CA THR A 271 -5.93 -8.78 -22.74
C THR A 271 -7.01 -8.77 -21.69
N LEU A 272 -7.12 -9.84 -20.92
CA LEU A 272 -8.00 -9.96 -19.77
C LEU A 272 -7.15 -10.09 -18.51
N SER A 273 -7.39 -9.21 -17.55
CA SER A 273 -6.71 -9.22 -16.24
C SER A 273 -7.71 -9.53 -15.14
N ILE A 274 -7.32 -10.39 -14.21
CA ILE A 274 -8.10 -10.81 -13.04
C ILE A 274 -7.23 -10.64 -11.80
N VAL A 275 -7.79 -10.09 -10.73
CA VAL A 275 -7.16 -10.07 -9.40
C VAL A 275 -7.89 -11.05 -8.49
N THR A 276 -7.16 -11.99 -7.87
CA THR A 276 -7.74 -13.02 -6.99
C THR A 276 -7.29 -12.86 -5.54
N TYR A 277 -8.19 -13.24 -4.63
CA TYR A 277 -7.89 -13.38 -3.20
C TYR A 277 -8.81 -14.44 -2.61
N ASN A 278 -8.25 -15.62 -2.35
CA ASN A 278 -8.97 -16.82 -1.90
C ASN A 278 -10.16 -17.18 -2.80
N SER A 279 -9.90 -17.39 -4.10
CA SER A 279 -10.92 -17.54 -5.16
C SER A 279 -10.89 -18.93 -5.82
N CYS A 280 -10.54 -19.97 -5.05
CA CYS A 280 -10.32 -21.32 -5.59
C CYS A 280 -11.60 -21.96 -6.18
N GLU A 281 -12.79 -21.56 -5.72
CA GLU A 281 -14.07 -22.05 -6.24
C GLU A 281 -14.48 -21.36 -7.56
N GLU A 282 -14.18 -20.07 -7.69
CA GLU A 282 -14.59 -19.22 -8.80
C GLU A 282 -13.71 -19.43 -10.04
N ILE A 283 -12.40 -19.58 -9.84
CA ILE A 283 -11.41 -19.68 -10.92
C ILE A 283 -11.79 -20.73 -11.99
N PRO A 284 -12.13 -21.99 -11.65
CA PRO A 284 -12.45 -22.98 -12.67
C PRO A 284 -13.61 -22.59 -13.57
N ILE A 285 -14.66 -22.01 -12.99
CA ILE A 285 -15.87 -21.59 -13.72
C ILE A 285 -15.53 -20.48 -14.72
N LEU A 286 -14.75 -19.49 -14.28
CA LEU A 286 -14.30 -18.41 -15.15
C LEU A 286 -13.42 -18.96 -16.28
N MET A 287 -12.42 -19.78 -15.96
CA MET A 287 -11.47 -20.33 -16.94
C MET A 287 -12.17 -21.18 -18.01
N ASP A 288 -13.14 -22.01 -17.63
CA ASP A 288 -13.91 -22.80 -18.58
C ASP A 288 -14.76 -21.90 -19.49
N SER A 289 -15.38 -20.86 -18.95
CA SER A 289 -16.15 -19.90 -19.75
C SER A 289 -15.30 -19.10 -20.73
N LEU A 290 -14.04 -18.78 -20.36
CA LEU A 290 -13.09 -18.12 -21.24
C LEU A 290 -12.69 -19.03 -22.40
N LYS A 291 -12.42 -20.32 -22.14
CA LYS A 291 -12.12 -21.31 -23.20
C LYS A 291 -13.28 -21.52 -24.17
N GLU A 292 -14.51 -21.44 -23.68
CA GLU A 292 -15.72 -21.54 -24.51
C GLU A 292 -15.99 -20.29 -25.36
N SER A 293 -15.33 -19.17 -25.06
CA SER A 293 -15.49 -17.93 -25.83
C SER A 293 -14.97 -18.08 -27.25
N ASP A 294 -15.72 -17.56 -28.22
CA ASP A 294 -15.29 -17.45 -29.61
C ASP A 294 -14.15 -16.44 -29.85
N TYR A 295 -13.67 -15.82 -28.78
CA TYR A 295 -12.55 -14.89 -28.78
C TYR A 295 -11.32 -15.42 -28.04
N PHE A 296 -11.35 -16.65 -27.50
CA PHE A 296 -10.28 -17.26 -26.69
C PHE A 296 -8.90 -17.14 -27.36
N GLU A 297 -8.79 -17.55 -28.62
CA GLU A 297 -7.52 -17.54 -29.37
C GLU A 297 -6.97 -16.13 -29.66
N LYS A 298 -7.75 -15.07 -29.41
CA LYS A 298 -7.37 -13.66 -29.64
C LYS A 298 -7.05 -12.91 -28.36
N MET A 299 -7.01 -13.58 -27.20
CA MET A 299 -6.76 -12.93 -25.91
C MET A 299 -5.54 -13.49 -25.19
N ASN A 300 -4.88 -12.64 -24.41
CA ASN A 300 -4.00 -13.06 -23.32
C ASN A 300 -4.77 -12.99 -22.00
N VAL A 301 -4.55 -13.94 -21.10
CA VAL A 301 -5.19 -13.95 -19.77
C VAL A 301 -4.13 -13.86 -18.68
N TYR A 302 -4.23 -12.82 -17.87
CA TYR A 302 -3.37 -12.55 -16.72
C TYR A 302 -4.17 -12.72 -15.43
N VAL A 303 -3.59 -13.44 -14.48
CA VAL A 303 -4.14 -13.54 -13.13
C VAL A 303 -3.11 -13.05 -12.13
N VAL A 304 -3.52 -12.12 -11.28
CA VAL A 304 -2.74 -11.57 -10.18
C VAL A 304 -3.30 -12.14 -8.89
N ASP A 305 -2.59 -13.11 -8.33
CA ASP A 305 -2.89 -13.65 -7.01
C ASP A 305 -2.39 -12.70 -5.92
N ASN A 306 -3.34 -12.15 -5.16
CA ASN A 306 -3.13 -11.07 -4.22
C ASN A 306 -2.82 -11.58 -2.82
N ALA A 307 -1.85 -12.50 -2.73
CA ALA A 307 -1.48 -13.24 -1.54
C ALA A 307 -2.65 -14.09 -0.98
N SER A 308 -3.21 -14.98 -1.81
CA SER A 308 -4.20 -15.93 -1.34
C SER A 308 -3.60 -16.87 -0.29
N ALA A 309 -4.35 -17.13 0.77
CA ALA A 309 -4.01 -18.11 1.80
C ALA A 309 -4.49 -19.53 1.46
N ASP A 310 -5.39 -19.65 0.48
CA ASP A 310 -5.88 -20.92 -0.06
C ASP A 310 -5.02 -21.41 -1.24
N VAL A 311 -5.49 -22.46 -1.91
CA VAL A 311 -4.78 -23.11 -3.03
C VAL A 311 -5.04 -22.44 -4.40
N SER A 312 -5.58 -21.21 -4.44
CA SER A 312 -5.93 -20.53 -5.70
C SER A 312 -4.74 -20.44 -6.67
N ALA A 313 -3.59 -19.96 -6.20
CA ALA A 313 -2.39 -19.81 -7.01
C ALA A 313 -1.87 -21.16 -7.54
N GLU A 314 -1.85 -22.18 -6.69
CA GLU A 314 -1.42 -23.53 -7.06
C GLU A 314 -2.36 -24.17 -8.09
N LEU A 315 -3.67 -24.01 -7.90
CA LEU A 315 -4.69 -24.47 -8.83
C LEU A 315 -4.51 -23.83 -10.22
N ILE A 316 -4.25 -22.51 -10.27
CA ILE A 316 -4.03 -21.81 -11.54
C ILE A 316 -2.78 -22.33 -12.23
N LYS A 317 -1.67 -22.38 -11.49
CA LYS A 317 -0.37 -22.81 -12.01
C LYS A 317 -0.40 -24.22 -12.57
N ASN A 318 -1.12 -25.14 -11.91
CA ASN A 318 -1.13 -26.55 -12.28
C ASN A 318 -2.12 -26.87 -13.40
N ASN A 319 -3.27 -26.18 -13.46
CA ASN A 319 -4.38 -26.56 -14.35
C ASN A 319 -4.57 -25.63 -15.56
N TYR A 320 -4.03 -24.41 -15.52
CA TYR A 320 -4.21 -23.41 -16.58
C TYR A 320 -2.86 -22.85 -17.06
N PRO A 321 -2.02 -23.65 -17.75
CA PRO A 321 -0.68 -23.24 -18.19
C PRO A 321 -0.69 -22.13 -19.25
N TRP A 322 -1.85 -21.84 -19.85
CA TRP A 322 -2.07 -20.73 -20.79
C TRP A 322 -2.36 -19.39 -20.09
N VAL A 323 -2.45 -19.38 -18.76
CA VAL A 323 -2.63 -18.17 -17.95
C VAL A 323 -1.27 -17.63 -17.50
N HIS A 324 -1.07 -16.33 -17.67
CA HIS A 324 0.06 -15.60 -17.10
C HIS A 324 -0.24 -15.32 -15.62
N LEU A 325 0.24 -16.19 -14.72
CA LEU A 325 0.04 -16.06 -13.28
C LEU A 325 1.15 -15.22 -12.65
N TYR A 326 0.75 -14.20 -11.90
CA TYR A 326 1.59 -13.49 -10.94
C TYR A 326 1.13 -13.85 -9.52
N SER A 327 2.06 -14.30 -8.67
CA SER A 327 1.79 -14.59 -7.26
C SER A 327 2.47 -13.56 -6.37
N GLY A 328 1.69 -12.61 -5.86
CA GLY A 328 2.14 -11.60 -4.92
C GLY A 328 2.37 -12.18 -3.52
N LYS A 329 3.33 -11.61 -2.78
CA LYS A 329 3.53 -11.92 -1.35
C LYS A 329 2.55 -11.18 -0.45
N ASP A 330 2.13 -10.00 -0.89
CA ASP A 330 1.26 -9.10 -0.14
C ASP A 330 -0.04 -8.85 -0.89
N ASN A 331 -1.10 -8.56 -0.13
CA ASN A 331 -2.36 -8.12 -0.70
C ASN A 331 -2.27 -6.63 -1.04
N LEU A 332 -2.17 -6.32 -2.33
CA LEU A 332 -2.10 -4.97 -2.87
C LEU A 332 -3.49 -4.31 -2.98
N GLY A 333 -4.58 -5.06 -2.85
CA GLY A 333 -5.91 -4.57 -3.19
C GLY A 333 -6.21 -4.65 -4.70
N PHE A 334 -7.42 -4.25 -5.09
CA PHE A 334 -7.97 -4.54 -6.43
C PHE A 334 -7.30 -3.72 -7.55
N GLY A 335 -7.31 -2.38 -7.44
CA GLY A 335 -6.77 -1.50 -8.48
C GLY A 335 -5.27 -1.69 -8.70
N ARG A 336 -4.49 -1.74 -7.61
CA ARG A 336 -3.04 -1.98 -7.66
C ARG A 336 -2.70 -3.33 -8.27
N GLY A 337 -3.49 -4.37 -7.97
CA GLY A 337 -3.32 -5.68 -8.59
C GLY A 337 -3.46 -5.62 -10.12
N HIS A 338 -4.49 -4.93 -10.63
CA HIS A 338 -4.64 -4.73 -12.08
C HIS A 338 -3.51 -3.88 -12.69
N ASN A 339 -3.00 -2.87 -11.96
CA ASN A 339 -1.91 -2.02 -12.44
C ASN A 339 -0.65 -2.80 -12.79
N LEU A 340 -0.35 -3.90 -12.07
CA LEU A 340 0.79 -4.79 -12.38
C LEU A 340 0.71 -5.34 -13.81
N VAL A 341 -0.50 -5.58 -14.32
CA VAL A 341 -0.73 -6.04 -15.69
C VAL A 341 -0.79 -4.85 -16.66
N ILE A 342 -1.53 -3.80 -16.30
CA ILE A 342 -1.77 -2.64 -17.17
C ILE A 342 -0.47 -1.98 -17.63
N GLU A 343 0.55 -1.91 -16.77
CA GLU A 343 1.86 -1.32 -17.07
C GLU A 343 2.59 -2.01 -18.25
N HIS A 344 2.25 -3.27 -18.56
CA HIS A 344 3.03 -4.11 -19.48
C HIS A 344 2.26 -4.56 -20.74
N VAL A 345 0.94 -4.37 -20.77
CA VAL A 345 0.10 -4.81 -21.90
C VAL A 345 0.21 -3.88 -23.10
N LYS A 346 0.19 -4.44 -24.31
CA LYS A 346 0.17 -3.70 -25.59
C LYS A 346 -0.99 -4.09 -26.52
N SER A 347 -1.90 -4.95 -26.05
CA SER A 347 -3.10 -5.34 -26.77
C SER A 347 -3.98 -4.11 -27.07
N LYS A 348 -4.83 -4.19 -28.09
CA LYS A 348 -5.70 -3.06 -28.49
C LYS A 348 -6.77 -2.78 -27.43
N TYR A 349 -7.27 -3.84 -26.80
CA TYR A 349 -8.31 -3.80 -25.78
C TYR A 349 -7.87 -4.50 -24.50
N HIS A 350 -8.28 -3.96 -23.36
CA HIS A 350 -8.01 -4.49 -22.04
C HIS A 350 -9.31 -4.73 -21.27
N ILE A 351 -9.43 -5.89 -20.64
CA ILE A 351 -10.56 -6.28 -19.79
C ILE A 351 -10.11 -6.34 -18.34
N ILE A 352 -10.91 -5.74 -17.49
CA ILE A 352 -10.90 -5.90 -16.05
C ILE A 352 -12.08 -6.79 -15.71
N ALA A 353 -11.82 -7.90 -15.01
CA ALA A 353 -12.86 -8.83 -14.60
C ALA A 353 -12.60 -9.35 -13.18
N ASN A 354 -13.68 -9.49 -12.40
CA ASN A 354 -13.63 -10.22 -11.14
C ASN A 354 -13.50 -11.74 -11.38
N PRO A 355 -12.96 -12.51 -10.42
CA PRO A 355 -12.85 -13.96 -10.55
C PRO A 355 -14.19 -14.69 -10.61
N ASP A 356 -15.26 -14.11 -10.07
CA ASP A 356 -16.62 -14.68 -9.99
C ASP A 356 -17.51 -14.35 -11.21
N ILE A 357 -16.89 -13.90 -12.31
CA ILE A 357 -17.55 -13.67 -13.59
C ILE A 357 -17.59 -14.96 -14.42
N ARG A 358 -18.65 -15.10 -15.20
CA ARG A 358 -18.76 -16.04 -16.31
C ARG A 358 -19.15 -15.27 -17.57
N VAL A 359 -18.37 -15.46 -18.64
CA VAL A 359 -18.67 -14.88 -19.96
C VAL A 359 -19.50 -15.85 -20.79
N GLU A 360 -20.37 -15.34 -21.65
CA GLU A 360 -21.02 -16.16 -22.69
C GLU A 360 -20.13 -16.25 -23.93
N LYS A 361 -20.40 -17.25 -24.78
CA LYS A 361 -19.59 -17.55 -25.97
C LYS A 361 -19.25 -16.31 -26.81
N ASP A 362 -20.24 -15.45 -27.05
CA ASP A 362 -20.14 -14.29 -27.94
C ASP A 362 -19.91 -12.94 -27.23
N THR A 363 -19.78 -12.94 -25.90
CA THR A 363 -19.70 -11.72 -25.09
C THR A 363 -18.53 -10.84 -25.50
N LEU A 364 -17.35 -11.44 -25.64
CA LEU A 364 -16.12 -10.71 -25.92
C LEU A 364 -16.09 -10.17 -27.35
N ARG A 365 -16.56 -10.97 -28.33
CA ARG A 365 -16.74 -10.49 -29.70
C ARG A 365 -17.68 -9.29 -29.76
N LYS A 366 -18.88 -9.37 -29.16
CA LYS A 366 -19.84 -8.25 -29.13
C LYS A 366 -19.24 -6.98 -28.53
N ALA A 367 -18.45 -7.12 -27.47
CA ALA A 367 -17.79 -5.99 -26.82
C ALA A 367 -16.72 -5.35 -27.72
N VAL A 368 -15.88 -6.16 -28.36
CA VAL A 368 -14.86 -5.69 -29.29
C VAL A 368 -15.47 -5.05 -30.54
N ASP A 369 -16.50 -5.68 -31.12
CA ASP A 369 -17.20 -5.17 -32.30
C ASP A 369 -17.84 -3.81 -32.01
N PHE A 370 -18.52 -3.69 -30.86
CA PHE A 370 -19.11 -2.42 -30.44
C PHE A 370 -18.06 -1.31 -30.28
N LEU A 371 -16.91 -1.61 -29.68
CA LEU A 371 -15.80 -0.65 -29.61
C LEU A 371 -15.27 -0.32 -31.00
N ASN A 372 -15.06 -1.30 -31.89
CA ASN A 372 -14.60 -1.04 -33.26
C ASN A 372 -15.56 -0.10 -34.02
N GLU A 373 -16.87 -0.28 -33.85
CA GLU A 373 -17.92 0.55 -34.47
C GLU A 373 -18.05 1.95 -33.84
N ASN A 374 -17.57 2.14 -32.60
CA ASN A 374 -17.67 3.39 -31.85
C ASN A 374 -16.28 3.88 -31.39
N PRO A 375 -15.49 4.53 -32.28
CA PRO A 375 -14.14 4.99 -31.96
C PRO A 375 -14.05 5.98 -30.78
N ASP A 376 -15.12 6.71 -30.50
CA ASP A 376 -15.19 7.71 -29.42
C ASP A 376 -15.55 7.11 -28.04
N VAL A 377 -15.93 5.82 -28.00
CA VAL A 377 -16.14 5.08 -26.76
C VAL A 377 -14.82 4.47 -26.30
N VAL A 378 -14.43 4.75 -25.06
CA VAL A 378 -13.16 4.29 -24.47
C VAL A 378 -13.34 3.16 -23.46
N VAL A 379 -14.54 3.04 -22.87
CA VAL A 379 -14.87 1.96 -21.94
C VAL A 379 -16.33 1.56 -22.08
N VAL A 380 -16.57 0.24 -22.00
CA VAL A 380 -17.91 -0.34 -22.02
C VAL A 380 -18.07 -1.27 -20.82
N THR A 381 -19.19 -1.12 -20.13
CA THR A 381 -19.64 -2.06 -19.08
C THR A 381 -20.89 -2.80 -19.56
N PRO A 382 -20.96 -4.13 -19.36
CA PRO A 382 -22.03 -4.97 -19.90
C PRO A 382 -23.29 -4.97 -19.02
N TYR A 383 -24.36 -5.57 -19.53
CA TYR A 383 -25.43 -6.11 -18.69
C TYR A 383 -24.88 -7.23 -17.80
N VAL A 384 -25.12 -7.12 -16.49
CA VAL A 384 -24.69 -8.13 -15.52
C VAL A 384 -25.90 -8.83 -14.95
N ARG A 385 -25.92 -10.16 -15.04
CA ARG A 385 -26.95 -11.00 -14.44
C ARG A 385 -26.40 -11.81 -13.26
N ASN A 386 -27.24 -12.04 -12.27
CA ASN A 386 -26.99 -13.00 -11.23
C ASN A 386 -27.14 -14.44 -11.78
N VAL A 387 -26.71 -15.42 -11.00
CA VAL A 387 -26.82 -16.85 -11.34
C VAL A 387 -28.27 -17.30 -11.53
N ASP A 388 -29.23 -16.66 -10.84
CA ASP A 388 -30.66 -16.91 -10.99
C ASP A 388 -31.30 -16.24 -12.21
N GLY A 389 -30.51 -15.52 -13.02
CA GLY A 389 -30.95 -14.80 -14.21
C GLY A 389 -31.48 -13.37 -13.94
N SER A 390 -31.63 -12.96 -12.68
CA SER A 390 -32.06 -11.60 -12.34
C SER A 390 -30.97 -10.56 -12.66
N GLN A 391 -31.37 -9.32 -12.98
CA GLN A 391 -30.43 -8.25 -13.28
C GLN A 391 -29.69 -7.77 -12.03
N GLN A 392 -28.39 -7.56 -12.16
CA GLN A 392 -27.61 -6.78 -11.23
C GLN A 392 -27.43 -5.36 -11.77
N PHE A 393 -28.01 -4.37 -11.07
CA PHE A 393 -27.95 -2.95 -11.46
C PHE A 393 -26.59 -2.35 -11.09
N LEU A 394 -25.60 -2.60 -11.95
CA LEU A 394 -24.23 -2.13 -11.82
C LEU A 394 -23.87 -0.80 -12.51
N PRO A 395 -24.51 -0.35 -13.62
CA PRO A 395 -24.24 0.99 -14.12
C PRO A 395 -24.73 2.00 -13.08
N LYS A 396 -23.88 2.97 -12.77
CA LYS A 396 -24.14 3.90 -11.67
C LYS A 396 -23.91 5.34 -12.08
N ARG A 397 -24.49 6.25 -11.29
CA ARG A 397 -24.07 7.65 -11.24
C ARG A 397 -22.76 7.79 -10.49
N ASN A 398 -22.10 8.94 -10.59
CA ASN A 398 -20.93 9.21 -9.77
C ASN A 398 -21.28 9.11 -8.27
N PRO A 399 -20.46 8.41 -7.47
CA PRO A 399 -20.62 8.40 -6.03
C PRO A 399 -20.71 9.82 -5.44
N SER A 400 -21.65 10.02 -4.53
CA SER A 400 -21.86 11.29 -3.82
C SER A 400 -22.41 11.04 -2.42
N MET A 401 -22.35 12.05 -1.56
CA MET A 401 -22.91 11.98 -0.20
C MET A 401 -24.41 11.62 -0.22
N LYS A 402 -25.17 12.14 -1.19
CA LYS A 402 -26.59 11.81 -1.41
C LYS A 402 -26.80 10.30 -1.56
N TYR A 403 -26.05 9.68 -2.48
CA TYR A 403 -26.23 8.25 -2.79
C TYR A 403 -25.69 7.33 -1.68
N MET A 404 -24.70 7.77 -0.93
CA MET A 404 -24.23 7.04 0.25
C MET A 404 -25.31 7.01 1.35
N VAL A 405 -25.86 8.19 1.72
CA VAL A 405 -26.94 8.27 2.70
C VAL A 405 -28.14 7.44 2.23
N GLY A 406 -28.44 7.50 0.93
CA GLY A 406 -29.45 6.65 0.30
C GLY A 406 -29.24 5.16 0.56
N GLY A 407 -28.01 4.65 0.35
CA GLY A 407 -27.69 3.25 0.60
C GLY A 407 -27.70 2.82 2.08
N MET A 408 -27.30 3.71 2.99
CA MET A 408 -27.29 3.40 4.44
C MET A 408 -28.70 3.27 5.02
N PHE A 409 -29.65 4.05 4.51
CA PHE A 409 -31.00 4.13 5.07
C PHE A 409 -32.12 3.70 4.10
N GLU A 410 -31.78 2.95 3.05
CA GLU A 410 -32.74 2.49 2.02
C GLU A 410 -33.92 1.68 2.60
N ARG A 411 -33.69 0.97 3.71
CA ARG A 411 -34.69 0.16 4.40
C ARG A 411 -35.60 0.99 5.30
N GLN A 412 -35.12 2.12 5.79
CA GLN A 412 -35.78 2.96 6.79
C GLN A 412 -36.60 4.07 6.13
N PHE A 413 -36.12 4.64 5.02
CA PHE A 413 -36.77 5.81 4.39
C PHE A 413 -36.97 5.63 2.87
N GLU A 414 -38.18 5.93 2.40
CA GLU A 414 -38.53 5.81 0.98
C GLU A 414 -37.69 6.72 0.07
N PHE A 415 -37.42 7.95 0.50
CA PHE A 415 -36.58 8.87 -0.28
C PHE A 415 -35.14 8.36 -0.43
N CYS A 416 -34.61 7.65 0.59
CA CYS A 416 -33.28 7.03 0.53
C CYS A 416 -33.26 5.88 -0.49
N ARG A 417 -34.34 5.09 -0.56
CA ARG A 417 -34.52 4.07 -1.59
C ARG A 417 -34.58 4.67 -2.99
N LYS A 418 -35.31 5.77 -3.18
CA LYS A 418 -35.34 6.51 -4.45
C LYS A 418 -33.96 7.00 -4.87
N TRP A 419 -33.17 7.54 -3.92
CA TRP A 419 -31.78 7.92 -4.21
C TRP A 419 -30.91 6.71 -4.56
N ARG A 420 -31.17 5.55 -3.96
CA ARG A 420 -30.45 4.33 -4.33
C ARG A 420 -30.82 3.84 -5.73
N ASP A 421 -32.10 3.84 -6.07
CA ASP A 421 -32.58 3.45 -7.40
C ASP A 421 -32.02 4.40 -8.48
N GLU A 422 -32.04 5.71 -8.23
CA GLU A 422 -31.42 6.74 -9.08
C GLU A 422 -29.90 6.54 -9.24
N TYR A 423 -29.21 6.15 -8.16
CA TYR A 423 -27.78 5.88 -8.19
C TYR A 423 -27.44 4.70 -9.10
N THR A 424 -28.23 3.62 -9.06
CA THR A 424 -28.01 2.40 -9.85
C THR A 424 -28.77 2.39 -11.17
N LEU A 425 -29.36 3.52 -11.56
CA LEU A 425 -30.21 3.66 -12.76
C LEU A 425 -31.35 2.64 -12.83
N LYS A 426 -31.81 2.14 -11.68
CA LYS A 426 -32.87 1.14 -11.59
C LYS A 426 -34.25 1.73 -11.88
N ASP A 427 -34.34 3.06 -11.82
CA ASP A 427 -35.50 3.85 -12.20
C ASP A 427 -35.68 4.01 -13.71
N GLN A 428 -34.79 3.44 -14.54
CA GLN A 428 -34.81 3.58 -16.00
C GLN A 428 -34.92 2.22 -16.70
N ILE A 429 -35.63 2.19 -17.84
CA ILE A 429 -35.66 1.04 -18.75
C ILE A 429 -34.61 1.30 -19.83
N ILE A 430 -33.52 0.53 -19.81
CA ILE A 430 -32.39 0.71 -20.72
C ILE A 430 -32.30 -0.50 -21.65
N THR A 431 -32.73 -0.33 -22.90
CA THR A 431 -32.70 -1.38 -23.95
C THR A 431 -31.61 -1.15 -24.98
N GLU A 432 -31.07 0.06 -25.06
CA GLU A 432 -30.02 0.47 -26.00
C GLU A 432 -28.76 0.94 -25.26
N PRO A 433 -27.60 0.99 -25.92
CA PRO A 433 -26.38 1.53 -25.31
C PRO A 433 -26.54 2.99 -24.87
N ILE A 434 -26.15 3.31 -23.64
CA ILE A 434 -26.23 4.66 -23.08
C ILE A 434 -24.90 5.12 -22.49
N ASN A 435 -24.66 6.43 -22.48
CA ASN A 435 -23.54 6.99 -21.74
C ASN A 435 -23.79 6.88 -20.24
N VAL A 436 -22.78 6.45 -19.49
CA VAL A 436 -22.85 6.30 -18.03
C VAL A 436 -21.74 7.07 -17.34
N GLU A 437 -21.96 7.34 -16.05
CA GLU A 437 -20.98 8.06 -15.25
C GLU A 437 -19.95 7.13 -14.59
N PHE A 438 -20.35 5.88 -14.33
CA PHE A 438 -19.59 4.89 -13.59
C PHE A 438 -19.79 3.50 -14.22
N CYS A 439 -18.70 2.91 -14.72
CA CYS A 439 -18.56 1.52 -15.16
C CYS A 439 -18.02 0.66 -13.99
N SER A 440 -18.70 -0.44 -13.68
CA SER A 440 -18.36 -1.30 -12.53
C SER A 440 -17.13 -2.17 -12.79
N GLY A 441 -16.24 -2.28 -11.79
CA GLY A 441 -15.04 -3.13 -11.82
C GLY A 441 -15.30 -4.63 -11.95
N ALA A 442 -16.55 -5.07 -11.75
CA ALA A 442 -16.95 -6.46 -11.94
C ALA A 442 -16.60 -6.99 -13.34
N PHE A 443 -16.91 -6.19 -14.38
CA PHE A 443 -16.47 -6.43 -15.74
C PHE A 443 -16.51 -5.13 -16.54
N MET A 444 -15.39 -4.75 -17.16
CA MET A 444 -15.35 -3.67 -18.13
C MET A 444 -14.30 -3.94 -19.20
N ILE A 445 -14.62 -3.57 -20.44
CA ILE A 445 -13.68 -3.59 -21.57
C ILE A 445 -13.29 -2.15 -21.94
N ILE A 446 -11.99 -1.91 -22.07
CA ILE A 446 -11.39 -0.59 -22.19
C ILE A 446 -10.46 -0.59 -23.41
N ARG A 447 -10.34 0.54 -24.11
CA ARG A 447 -9.24 0.73 -25.05
C ARG A 447 -7.94 0.90 -24.28
N THR A 448 -6.93 0.10 -24.61
CA THR A 448 -5.66 0.09 -23.86
C THR A 448 -4.94 1.43 -23.93
N ASP A 449 -5.01 2.13 -25.06
CA ASP A 449 -4.42 3.46 -25.24
C ASP A 449 -5.05 4.50 -24.30
N ALA A 450 -6.37 4.47 -24.14
CA ALA A 450 -7.09 5.32 -23.19
C ALA A 450 -6.71 4.97 -21.75
N LEU A 451 -6.57 3.67 -21.44
CA LEU A 451 -6.18 3.18 -20.12
C LEU A 451 -4.75 3.62 -19.73
N HIS A 452 -3.79 3.51 -20.66
CA HIS A 452 -2.43 4.01 -20.48
C HIS A 452 -2.39 5.52 -20.34
N LYS A 453 -3.18 6.25 -21.14
CA LYS A 453 -3.23 7.71 -21.10
C LYS A 453 -3.71 8.25 -19.76
N VAL A 454 -4.59 7.52 -19.07
CA VAL A 454 -5.06 7.90 -17.71
C VAL A 454 -4.21 7.32 -16.59
N GLY A 455 -3.24 6.44 -16.91
CA GLY A 455 -2.33 5.84 -15.93
C GLY A 455 -2.91 4.68 -15.13
N GLY A 456 -3.97 4.01 -15.62
CA GLY A 456 -4.60 2.90 -14.90
C GLY A 456 -5.36 3.32 -13.66
N PHE A 457 -5.40 2.44 -12.65
CA PHE A 457 -6.05 2.71 -11.36
C PHE A 457 -5.19 3.63 -10.49
N ASP A 458 -5.84 4.38 -9.60
CA ASP A 458 -5.15 5.21 -8.61
C ASP A 458 -4.75 4.36 -7.38
N ASP A 459 -3.44 4.24 -7.14
CA ASP A 459 -2.87 3.34 -6.12
C ASP A 459 -3.27 3.68 -4.68
N ARG A 460 -3.89 4.85 -4.45
CA ARG A 460 -4.39 5.23 -3.12
C ARG A 460 -5.60 4.40 -2.68
N TYR A 461 -6.31 3.77 -3.61
CA TYR A 461 -7.45 2.91 -3.30
C TYR A 461 -6.97 1.47 -3.06
N PHE A 462 -7.20 0.95 -1.86
CA PHE A 462 -7.02 -0.48 -1.59
C PHE A 462 -8.18 -1.30 -2.18
N LEU A 463 -9.42 -0.89 -1.89
CA LEU A 463 -10.64 -1.51 -2.40
C LEU A 463 -11.78 -0.48 -2.37
N HIS A 464 -12.72 -0.59 -3.30
CA HIS A 464 -13.87 0.30 -3.49
C HIS A 464 -13.51 1.70 -4.00
N PHE A 465 -14.41 2.26 -4.82
CA PHE A 465 -14.30 3.57 -5.47
C PHE A 465 -13.17 3.72 -6.49
N GLU A 466 -12.31 2.72 -6.64
CA GLU A 466 -11.24 2.63 -7.62
C GLU A 466 -11.78 2.55 -9.06
N ASP A 467 -12.87 1.81 -9.27
CA ASP A 467 -13.56 1.68 -10.56
C ASP A 467 -14.35 2.95 -10.93
N ALA A 468 -14.99 3.59 -9.95
CA ALA A 468 -15.62 4.90 -10.11
C ALA A 468 -14.59 5.98 -10.46
N ASP A 469 -13.44 5.97 -9.80
CA ASP A 469 -12.34 6.89 -10.06
C ASP A 469 -11.77 6.69 -11.48
N LEU A 470 -11.42 5.46 -11.84
CA LEU A 470 -10.94 5.10 -13.16
C LEU A 470 -11.93 5.50 -14.26
N THR A 471 -13.24 5.23 -14.07
CA THR A 471 -14.25 5.63 -15.05
C THR A 471 -14.25 7.14 -15.27
N ARG A 472 -14.12 7.93 -14.20
CA ARG A 472 -14.10 9.40 -14.33
C ARG A 472 -12.85 9.91 -15.03
N GLU A 473 -11.69 9.30 -14.79
CA GLU A 473 -10.48 9.60 -15.53
C GLU A 473 -10.64 9.24 -17.03
N LEU A 474 -11.15 8.05 -17.34
CA LEU A 474 -11.43 7.63 -18.73
C LEU A 474 -12.42 8.56 -19.43
N ARG A 475 -13.40 9.09 -18.71
CA ARG A 475 -14.36 10.06 -19.25
C ARG A 475 -13.75 11.41 -19.64
N LYS A 476 -12.52 11.72 -19.21
CA LYS A 476 -11.77 12.89 -19.71
C LYS A 476 -11.21 12.66 -21.11
N VAL A 477 -11.07 11.40 -21.54
CA VAL A 477 -10.48 11.03 -22.84
C VAL A 477 -11.49 10.50 -23.85
N GLY A 478 -12.65 10.01 -23.43
CA GLY A 478 -13.75 9.60 -24.32
C GLY A 478 -15.02 9.21 -23.60
N ARG A 479 -15.97 8.56 -24.30
CA ARG A 479 -17.24 8.14 -23.69
C ARG A 479 -17.11 6.83 -22.92
N ALA A 480 -17.79 6.79 -21.77
CA ALA A 480 -18.04 5.57 -21.01
C ALA A 480 -19.48 5.12 -21.26
N VAL A 481 -19.68 3.87 -21.65
CA VAL A 481 -20.97 3.35 -22.11
C VAL A 481 -21.39 2.11 -21.32
N TYR A 482 -22.67 2.03 -20.98
CA TYR A 482 -23.32 0.78 -20.62
C TYR A 482 -24.01 0.22 -21.85
N ASN A 483 -23.73 -1.04 -22.20
CA ASN A 483 -24.34 -1.70 -23.34
C ASN A 483 -25.13 -2.95 -22.88
N PRO A 484 -26.48 -2.93 -22.95
CA PRO A 484 -27.30 -4.04 -22.47
C PRO A 484 -27.24 -5.31 -23.35
N GLN A 485 -26.65 -5.22 -24.55
CA GLN A 485 -26.54 -6.35 -25.50
C GLN A 485 -25.31 -7.22 -25.23
N ILE A 486 -24.35 -6.72 -24.45
CA ILE A 486 -23.19 -7.48 -23.96
C ILE A 486 -23.57 -8.03 -22.59
N ILE A 487 -23.50 -9.35 -22.39
CA ILE A 487 -24.02 -10.01 -21.19
C ILE A 487 -22.90 -10.77 -20.48
N VAL A 488 -22.78 -10.57 -19.17
CA VAL A 488 -21.95 -11.40 -18.28
C VAL A 488 -22.78 -11.90 -17.10
N THR A 489 -22.42 -13.06 -16.57
CA THR A 489 -23.00 -13.58 -15.32
C THR A 489 -22.02 -13.35 -14.18
N HIS A 490 -22.50 -12.88 -13.02
CA HIS A 490 -21.68 -12.57 -11.85
C HIS A 490 -22.23 -13.30 -10.62
N LYS A 491 -21.43 -14.16 -10.00
CA LYS A 491 -21.79 -14.90 -8.78
C LYS A 491 -21.52 -14.02 -7.56
N TRP A 492 -22.18 -12.87 -7.47
CA TRP A 492 -22.03 -12.00 -6.31
C TRP A 492 -22.88 -12.47 -5.14
N GLN A 493 -22.24 -12.89 -4.03
CA GLN A 493 -22.92 -13.07 -2.76
C GLN A 493 -22.72 -11.83 -1.87
N ARG A 494 -23.82 -11.20 -1.45
CA ARG A 494 -23.79 -10.20 -0.38
C ARG A 494 -23.48 -10.92 0.92
N ASP A 495 -22.22 -10.99 1.28
CA ASP A 495 -21.84 -11.42 2.62
C ASP A 495 -22.49 -10.48 3.63
N ASN A 496 -23.45 -10.99 4.41
CA ASN A 496 -23.99 -10.33 5.59
C ASN A 496 -22.91 -10.34 6.69
N LYS A 497 -21.80 -9.63 6.49
CA LYS A 497 -20.79 -9.45 7.51
C LYS A 497 -21.14 -8.23 8.38
N LYS A 498 -20.94 -8.38 9.68
CA LYS A 498 -21.01 -7.31 10.69
C LYS A 498 -20.10 -6.15 10.26
N ILE A 499 -20.31 -4.94 10.81
CA ILE A 499 -19.40 -3.81 10.62
C ILE A 499 -17.97 -4.28 10.97
N ASP A 500 -17.12 -4.40 9.96
CA ASP A 500 -15.75 -4.98 10.00
C ASP A 500 -14.76 -4.03 9.28
N LYS A 501 -13.46 -4.36 9.26
CA LYS A 501 -12.37 -3.74 8.49
C LYS A 501 -12.75 -3.36 7.05
N SER A 502 -13.62 -4.13 6.39
CA SER A 502 -14.17 -3.81 5.06
C SER A 502 -14.93 -2.47 5.03
N PHE A 503 -15.68 -2.11 6.08
CA PHE A 503 -16.37 -0.82 6.17
C PHE A 503 -15.38 0.34 6.23
N TRP A 504 -14.35 0.24 7.09
CA TRP A 504 -13.33 1.29 7.22
C TRP A 504 -12.52 1.46 5.94
N THR A 505 -12.25 0.37 5.24
CA THR A 505 -11.61 0.38 3.93
C THR A 505 -12.46 1.16 2.92
N ALA A 506 -13.75 0.81 2.80
CA ALA A 506 -14.69 1.54 1.95
C ALA A 506 -14.81 3.03 2.32
N PHE A 507 -14.82 3.35 3.62
CA PHE A 507 -14.90 4.72 4.12
C PHE A 507 -13.63 5.54 3.80
N LYS A 508 -12.44 4.96 3.99
CA LYS A 508 -11.17 5.60 3.61
C LYS A 508 -11.12 5.87 2.10
N SER A 509 -11.44 4.86 1.29
CA SER A 509 -11.53 4.98 -0.17
C SER A 509 -12.52 6.07 -0.58
N MET A 510 -13.68 6.13 0.07
CA MET A 510 -14.65 7.20 -0.16
C MET A 510 -14.05 8.58 0.11
N LEU A 511 -13.35 8.79 1.24
CA LEU A 511 -12.75 10.09 1.54
C LEU A 511 -11.70 10.49 0.49
N ILE A 512 -10.92 9.54 -0.02
CA ILE A 512 -9.96 9.76 -1.11
C ILE A 512 -10.71 10.23 -2.36
N TYR A 513 -11.75 9.49 -2.77
CA TYR A 513 -12.59 9.82 -3.92
C TYR A 513 -13.26 11.19 -3.80
N MET A 514 -13.91 11.45 -2.66
CA MET A 514 -14.58 12.73 -2.40
C MET A 514 -13.60 13.90 -2.37
N LYS A 515 -12.35 13.69 -1.92
CA LYS A 515 -11.32 14.74 -1.92
C LYS A 515 -10.77 15.01 -3.32
N LYS A 516 -10.59 13.96 -4.14
CA LYS A 516 -10.07 14.08 -5.51
C LYS A 516 -11.06 14.79 -6.43
N TRP A 517 -12.35 14.50 -6.30
CA TRP A 517 -13.41 14.96 -7.20
C TRP A 517 -14.32 16.06 -6.62
N ARG A 518 -13.82 16.78 -5.61
CA ARG A 518 -14.57 17.86 -4.93
C ARG A 518 -14.71 19.12 -5.78
#